data_AF-A0A9W2VBM4-F1
#
_entry.id   AF-A0A9W2VBM4-F1
#
_cell.length_a   1.000
_cell.length_b   1.000
_cell.length_c   1.000
_cell.angle_alpha   90.00
_cell.angle_beta   90.00
_cell.angle_gamma   90.00
#
_symmetry.space_group_name_H-M   'P 1'
#
loop_
_entity.id
_entity.type
_entity.pdbx_description
1 polymer ?
#
loop_
_entity_poly.entity_id
_entity_poly.type
_entity_poly.pdbx_seq_one_letter_code
_entity_poly.pdbx_strand_id
1 'polypeptide(L)'
;MVPSTSGPRFPESPPKTMLVALLMALHALWQARAVPILPLGLAPDTFDDAYVGCTEEMEEKAVPLLKEEMAGHALLRESWEAAREAWEHKRRGLTLPPGFKAQHGIAVMVYTNSSNTLYWELNQAVRTGGGSREFYMKYFPFKALHFYLTRALQLLQGSGGCNGGPGKVVFRGVGTLHFEPKRLGDSVRLGQFASSSLDEAVARRFGEKRRGCVSVQRGQPDSTSQGDFSLLSWKTLFLAPRGFQISGVGP
;
A
#
# COMPACT_ATOMS: atom_id res chain seq x y z
N MET A 1 -8.55 40.46 77.56
CA MET A 1 -8.91 39.26 76.76
C MET A 1 -9.19 39.74 75.35
N VAL A 2 -8.32 39.40 74.39
CA VAL A 2 -8.54 39.66 72.96
C VAL A 2 -8.57 38.29 72.27
N PRO A 3 -9.55 37.98 71.41
CA PRO A 3 -9.72 36.64 70.87
C PRO A 3 -8.76 36.39 69.70
N SER A 4 -8.12 35.22 69.71
CA SER A 4 -7.35 34.71 68.56
C SER A 4 -8.33 34.31 67.44
N THR A 5 -8.25 35.03 66.32
CA THR A 5 -8.95 34.66 65.08
C THR A 5 -8.14 33.59 64.34
N SER A 6 -8.76 32.44 64.10
CA SER A 6 -8.23 31.42 63.20
C SER A 6 -8.46 31.88 61.76
N GLY A 7 -7.37 32.08 61.01
CA GLY A 7 -7.43 32.41 59.59
C GLY A 7 -7.93 31.22 58.73
N PRO A 8 -8.44 31.49 57.51
CA PRO A 8 -8.99 30.46 56.65
C PRO A 8 -7.91 29.49 56.17
N ARG A 9 -8.19 28.18 56.29
CA ARG A 9 -7.35 27.09 55.80
C ARG A 9 -7.51 27.01 54.28
N PHE A 10 -6.48 27.41 53.54
CA PHE A 10 -6.43 27.19 52.10
C PHE A 10 -6.43 25.68 51.78
N PRO A 11 -7.17 25.23 50.76
CA PRO A 11 -7.17 23.83 50.36
C PRO A 11 -5.77 23.43 49.89
N GLU A 12 -5.27 22.30 50.39
CA GLU A 12 -3.97 21.77 50.00
C GLU A 12 -3.91 21.53 48.50
N SER A 13 -2.81 21.99 47.88
CA SER A 13 -2.52 21.74 46.47
C SER A 13 -2.51 20.23 46.20
N PRO A 14 -3.13 19.75 45.10
CA PRO A 14 -3.18 18.32 44.81
C PRO A 14 -1.77 17.74 44.74
N PRO A 15 -1.54 16.54 45.29
CA PRO A 15 -0.21 15.95 45.33
C PRO A 15 0.33 15.80 43.91
N LYS A 16 1.60 16.18 43.69
CA LYS A 16 2.26 16.22 42.37
C LYS A 16 2.12 14.91 41.59
N THR A 17 1.97 13.79 42.28
CA THR A 17 1.71 12.46 41.72
C THR A 17 0.37 12.34 40.99
N MET A 18 -0.68 13.03 41.46
CA MET A 18 -1.98 13.07 40.78
C MET A 18 -1.94 13.90 39.51
N LEU A 19 -1.16 14.99 39.49
CA LEU A 19 -0.99 15.80 38.29
C LEU A 19 -0.24 15.02 37.19
N VAL A 20 0.80 14.27 37.57
CA VAL A 20 1.54 13.39 36.64
C VAL A 20 0.64 12.25 36.13
N ALA A 21 -0.13 11.60 37.00
CA ALA A 21 -1.06 10.56 36.58
C ALA A 21 -2.14 11.10 35.61
N LEU A 22 -2.66 12.30 35.87
CA LEU A 22 -3.62 12.98 34.99
C LEU A 22 -2.99 13.34 33.64
N LEU A 23 -1.75 13.83 33.63
CA LEU A 23 -1.00 14.13 32.41
C LEU A 23 -0.72 12.86 31.59
N MET A 24 -0.34 11.75 32.25
CA MET A 24 -0.13 10.46 31.60
C MET A 24 -1.45 9.87 31.06
N ALA A 25 -2.55 10.02 31.79
CA ALA A 25 -3.89 9.63 31.34
C ALA A 25 -4.35 10.48 30.13
N LEU A 26 -4.14 11.80 30.16
CA LEU A 26 -4.41 12.67 29.01
C LEU A 26 -3.52 12.29 27.82
N HIS A 27 -2.26 11.96 28.04
CA HIS A 27 -1.34 11.52 26.99
C HIS A 27 -1.77 10.18 26.39
N ALA A 28 -2.21 9.23 27.22
CA ALA A 28 -2.79 7.96 26.76
C ALA A 28 -4.09 8.16 25.97
N LEU A 29 -4.94 9.11 26.40
CA LEU A 29 -6.15 9.49 25.69
C LEU A 29 -5.83 10.18 24.34
N TRP A 30 -4.75 10.95 24.26
CA TRP A 30 -4.26 11.57 23.02
C TRP A 30 -3.65 10.52 22.06
N GLN A 31 -3.02 9.48 22.59
CA GLN A 31 -2.44 8.37 21.82
C GLN A 31 -3.51 7.44 21.22
N ALA A 32 -4.78 7.52 21.65
CA ALA A 32 -5.89 6.83 21.02
C ALA A 32 -6.29 7.49 19.69
N ARG A 33 -5.40 7.41 18.68
CA ARG A 33 -5.77 7.76 17.30
C ARG A 33 -6.84 6.77 16.83
N ALA A 34 -8.07 7.27 16.67
CA ALA A 34 -9.12 6.57 15.94
C ALA A 34 -8.60 6.23 14.55
N VAL A 35 -8.85 4.99 14.10
CA VAL A 35 -8.53 4.62 12.72
C VAL A 35 -9.48 5.40 11.82
N PRO A 36 -8.97 6.16 10.83
CA PRO A 36 -9.84 6.86 9.91
C PRO A 36 -10.72 5.86 9.15
N ILE A 37 -12.01 6.15 9.10
CA ILE A 37 -12.98 5.43 8.28
C ILE A 37 -12.84 5.91 6.84
N LEU A 38 -12.63 4.98 5.92
CA LEU A 38 -12.64 5.26 4.49
C LEU A 38 -13.94 4.69 3.88
N PRO A 39 -14.89 5.56 3.46
CA PRO A 39 -16.09 5.09 2.78
C PRO A 39 -15.69 4.42 1.47
N LEU A 40 -16.09 3.16 1.30
CA LEU A 40 -15.89 2.46 0.05
C LEU A 40 -16.82 3.02 -1.03
N GLY A 41 -16.29 3.18 -2.24
CA GLY A 41 -17.02 3.73 -3.38
C GLY A 41 -16.31 3.43 -4.69
N LEU A 42 -16.64 4.19 -5.73
CA LEU A 42 -16.11 3.98 -7.09
C LEU A 42 -14.74 4.63 -7.33
N ALA A 43 -14.19 5.38 -6.36
CA ALA A 43 -12.88 6.04 -6.46
C ALA A 43 -12.73 6.89 -7.75
N PRO A 44 -13.54 7.95 -7.94
CA PRO A 44 -13.67 8.66 -9.22
C PRO A 44 -12.37 9.32 -9.70
N ASP A 45 -11.50 9.76 -8.80
CA ASP A 45 -10.26 10.47 -9.12
C ASP A 45 -9.07 9.53 -9.43
N THR A 46 -9.33 8.24 -9.58
CA THR A 46 -8.29 7.24 -9.84
C THR A 46 -7.82 7.31 -11.30
N PHE A 47 -6.50 7.24 -11.50
CA PHE A 47 -5.94 6.92 -12.81
C PHE A 47 -5.90 5.39 -13.00
N ASP A 48 -6.85 4.84 -13.75
CA ASP A 48 -7.02 3.39 -13.96
C ASP A 48 -7.01 2.97 -15.43
N ASP A 49 -6.20 3.65 -16.25
CA ASP A 49 -6.09 3.38 -17.68
C ASP A 49 -5.77 1.91 -17.94
N ALA A 50 -6.63 1.26 -18.73
CA ALA A 50 -6.46 -0.12 -19.17
C ALA A 50 -5.62 -0.22 -20.46
N TYR A 51 -5.24 0.90 -21.06
CA TYR A 51 -4.44 1.02 -22.28
C TYR A 51 -5.04 0.29 -23.49
N VAL A 52 -6.37 0.16 -23.51
CA VAL A 52 -7.11 -0.50 -24.59
C VAL A 52 -7.04 0.38 -25.84
N GLY A 53 -6.56 -0.19 -26.94
CA GLY A 53 -6.42 0.52 -28.22
C GLY A 53 -5.13 1.35 -28.37
N CYS A 54 -4.32 1.51 -27.32
CA CYS A 54 -3.05 2.26 -27.36
C CYS A 54 -1.86 1.49 -26.79
N THR A 55 -1.99 0.18 -26.56
CA THR A 55 -0.94 -0.65 -25.93
C THR A 55 0.38 -0.59 -26.71
N GLU A 56 0.35 -0.77 -28.04
CA GLU A 56 1.57 -0.78 -28.88
C GLU A 56 2.29 0.58 -28.85
N GLU A 57 1.54 1.67 -28.99
CA GLU A 57 2.07 3.03 -28.88
C GLU A 57 2.68 3.29 -27.48
N MET A 58 2.02 2.81 -26.43
CA MET A 58 2.54 2.95 -25.07
C MET A 58 3.77 2.08 -24.80
N GLU A 59 3.93 0.92 -25.43
CA GLU A 59 5.16 0.12 -25.37
C GLU A 59 6.37 0.91 -25.89
N GLU A 60 6.18 1.68 -26.96
CA GLU A 60 7.24 2.52 -27.54
C GLU A 60 7.53 3.75 -26.65
N LYS A 61 6.48 4.44 -26.20
CA LYS A 61 6.61 5.66 -25.37
C LYS A 61 7.06 5.37 -23.95
N ALA A 62 6.78 4.20 -23.38
CA ALA A 62 7.12 3.87 -22.01
C ALA A 62 8.64 3.80 -21.78
N VAL A 63 9.45 3.53 -22.82
CA VAL A 63 10.91 3.48 -22.68
C VAL A 63 11.51 4.84 -22.34
N PRO A 64 11.31 5.92 -23.13
CA PRO A 64 11.80 7.24 -22.76
C PRO A 64 11.11 7.80 -21.51
N LEU A 65 9.81 7.56 -21.32
CA LEU A 65 9.10 8.00 -20.11
C LEU A 65 9.71 7.41 -18.85
N LEU A 66 9.99 6.10 -18.82
CA LEU A 66 10.59 5.47 -17.65
C LEU A 66 11.98 6.04 -17.34
N LYS A 67 12.77 6.39 -18.37
CA LYS A 67 14.07 7.04 -18.15
C LYS A 67 13.91 8.41 -17.50
N GLU A 68 12.93 9.19 -17.94
CA GLU A 68 12.60 10.49 -17.34
C GLU A 68 12.12 10.33 -15.88
N GLU A 69 11.23 9.37 -15.62
CA GLU A 69 10.73 9.06 -14.28
C GLU A 69 11.87 8.67 -13.34
N MET A 70 12.78 7.79 -13.77
CA MET A 70 13.94 7.40 -12.97
C MET A 70 14.93 8.54 -12.76
N ALA A 71 15.09 9.45 -13.74
CA ALA A 71 15.93 10.64 -13.58
C ALA A 71 15.37 11.61 -12.53
N GLY A 72 14.05 11.75 -12.46
CA GLY A 72 13.36 12.61 -11.50
C GLY A 72 13.05 11.96 -10.14
N HIS A 73 13.25 10.65 -9.99
CA HIS A 73 12.77 9.91 -8.82
C HIS A 73 13.78 8.86 -8.33
N ALA A 74 14.66 9.25 -7.40
CA ALA A 74 15.76 8.41 -6.92
C ALA A 74 15.30 7.03 -6.42
N LEU A 75 14.23 6.97 -5.62
CA LEU A 75 13.70 5.70 -5.11
C LEU A 75 13.22 4.76 -6.23
N LEU A 76 12.66 5.31 -7.31
CA LEU A 76 12.23 4.53 -8.47
C LEU A 76 13.44 3.96 -9.19
N ARG A 77 14.45 4.80 -9.45
CA ARG A 77 15.70 4.38 -10.09
C ARG A 77 16.36 3.23 -9.34
N GLU A 78 16.59 3.41 -8.04
CA GLU A 78 17.23 2.39 -7.18
C GLU A 78 16.42 1.09 -7.14
N SER A 79 15.10 1.20 -6.97
CA SER A 79 14.21 0.03 -6.96
C SER A 79 14.21 -0.70 -8.29
N TRP A 80 14.20 0.03 -9.40
CA TRP A 80 14.17 -0.53 -10.74
C TRP A 80 15.48 -1.20 -11.11
N GLU A 81 16.62 -0.61 -10.75
CA GLU A 81 17.95 -1.18 -10.97
C GLU A 81 18.13 -2.48 -10.17
N ALA A 82 17.80 -2.48 -8.87
CA ALA A 82 17.85 -3.69 -8.05
C ALA A 82 16.89 -4.79 -8.58
N ALA A 83 15.69 -4.41 -9.00
CA ALA A 83 14.72 -5.34 -9.57
C ALA A 83 15.18 -5.90 -10.93
N ARG A 84 15.88 -5.11 -11.74
CA ARG A 84 16.49 -5.56 -13.01
C ARG A 84 17.54 -6.63 -12.77
N GLU A 85 18.46 -6.42 -11.83
CA GLU A 85 19.48 -7.41 -11.48
C GLU A 85 18.83 -8.71 -10.98
N ALA A 86 17.89 -8.59 -10.05
CA ALA A 86 17.19 -9.76 -9.51
C ALA A 86 16.34 -10.49 -10.56
N TRP A 87 15.77 -9.79 -11.55
CA TRP A 87 15.01 -10.38 -12.65
C TRP A 87 15.87 -11.29 -13.54
N GLU A 88 17.12 -10.93 -13.82
CA GLU A 88 18.03 -11.71 -14.67
C GLU A 88 18.31 -13.11 -14.11
N HIS A 89 18.35 -13.24 -12.79
CA HIS A 89 18.48 -14.53 -12.13
C HIS A 89 17.15 -15.28 -12.13
N LYS A 90 16.05 -14.59 -11.85
CA LYS A 90 14.73 -15.20 -11.67
C LYS A 90 14.05 -15.68 -12.91
N ARG A 91 14.23 -14.98 -14.02
CA ARG A 91 13.58 -15.35 -15.28
C ARG A 91 14.02 -16.73 -15.77
N ARG A 92 15.17 -17.20 -15.30
CA ARG A 92 15.68 -18.56 -15.57
C ARG A 92 14.71 -19.58 -14.96
N GLY A 93 14.01 -20.33 -15.81
CA GLY A 93 13.06 -21.35 -15.39
C GLY A 93 11.60 -20.87 -15.27
N LEU A 94 11.30 -19.60 -15.58
CA LEU A 94 9.91 -19.14 -15.70
C LEU A 94 9.39 -19.39 -17.10
N THR A 95 8.15 -19.91 -17.18
CA THR A 95 7.37 -19.91 -18.42
C THR A 95 6.51 -18.66 -18.44
N LEU A 96 6.81 -17.73 -19.35
CA LEU A 96 6.13 -16.44 -19.44
C LEU A 96 5.16 -16.42 -20.63
N PRO A 97 4.01 -15.72 -20.53
CA PRO A 97 3.05 -15.65 -21.62
C PRO A 97 3.62 -14.87 -22.83
N PRO A 98 3.07 -15.10 -24.04
CA PRO A 98 3.48 -14.35 -25.23
C PRO A 98 3.38 -12.84 -25.03
N GLY A 99 4.39 -12.10 -25.51
CA GLY A 99 4.45 -10.64 -25.35
C GLY A 99 4.92 -10.16 -23.96
N PHE A 100 5.19 -11.05 -23.02
CA PHE A 100 5.71 -10.66 -21.71
C PHE A 100 7.21 -10.31 -21.78
N LYS A 101 7.51 -9.01 -21.78
CA LYS A 101 8.86 -8.45 -21.78
C LYS A 101 9.45 -8.33 -20.37
N ALA A 102 10.77 -8.15 -20.28
CA ALA A 102 11.49 -8.01 -19.01
C ALA A 102 10.95 -6.85 -18.14
N GLN A 103 10.57 -5.73 -18.76
CA GLN A 103 10.04 -4.54 -18.09
C GLN A 103 8.76 -4.86 -17.30
N HIS A 104 7.91 -5.77 -17.79
CA HIS A 104 6.72 -6.23 -17.09
C HIS A 104 7.09 -6.97 -15.80
N GLY A 105 8.06 -7.88 -15.87
CA GLY A 105 8.56 -8.63 -14.72
C GLY A 105 9.23 -7.73 -13.68
N ILE A 106 10.04 -6.77 -14.15
CA ILE A 106 10.70 -5.79 -13.29
C ILE A 106 9.67 -4.89 -12.59
N ALA A 107 8.65 -4.40 -13.31
CA ALA A 107 7.58 -3.59 -12.71
C ALA A 107 6.83 -4.35 -11.60
N VAL A 108 6.54 -5.64 -11.80
CA VAL A 108 5.98 -6.50 -10.75
C VAL A 108 6.94 -6.60 -9.56
N MET A 109 8.22 -6.87 -9.79
CA MET A 109 9.21 -6.95 -8.71
C MET A 109 9.32 -5.64 -7.93
N VAL A 110 9.33 -4.50 -8.62
CA VAL A 110 9.30 -3.16 -8.03
C VAL A 110 8.08 -2.97 -7.14
N TYR A 111 6.88 -3.27 -7.64
CA TYR A 111 5.63 -3.10 -6.86
C TYR A 111 5.59 -3.99 -5.60
N THR A 112 6.21 -5.17 -5.67
CA THR A 112 6.18 -6.15 -4.59
C THR A 112 7.30 -6.01 -3.57
N ASN A 113 8.23 -5.08 -3.80
CA ASN A 113 9.35 -4.88 -2.92
C ASN A 113 8.91 -4.19 -1.62
N SER A 114 8.75 -4.98 -0.55
CA SER A 114 8.40 -4.47 0.77
C SER A 114 9.55 -3.80 1.51
N SER A 115 10.77 -3.84 0.98
CA SER A 115 11.95 -3.20 1.58
C SER A 115 11.97 -1.69 1.39
N ASN A 116 11.04 -1.14 0.60
CA ASN A 116 10.88 0.29 0.42
C ASN A 116 9.41 0.73 0.27
N THR A 117 9.19 2.04 0.11
CA THR A 117 7.87 2.68 0.10
C THR A 117 7.32 2.95 -1.31
N LEU A 118 7.98 2.52 -2.38
CA LEU A 118 7.61 2.92 -3.74
C LEU A 118 6.22 2.42 -4.16
N TYR A 119 5.82 1.21 -3.72
CA TYR A 119 4.46 0.72 -3.94
C TYR A 119 3.40 1.61 -3.28
N TRP A 120 3.73 2.20 -2.13
CA TRP A 120 2.85 3.14 -1.44
C TRP A 120 2.76 4.44 -2.24
N GLU A 121 3.88 4.98 -2.73
CA GLU A 121 3.92 6.23 -3.51
C GLU A 121 3.15 6.09 -4.83
N LEU A 122 3.35 4.97 -5.53
CA LEU A 122 2.57 4.64 -6.74
C LEU A 122 1.08 4.59 -6.43
N ASN A 123 0.68 3.85 -5.39
CA ASN A 123 -0.73 3.72 -5.04
C ASN A 123 -1.35 5.07 -4.64
N GLN A 124 -0.62 5.97 -3.98
CA GLN A 124 -1.12 7.31 -3.69
C GLN A 124 -1.31 8.15 -4.95
N ALA A 125 -0.32 8.14 -5.85
CA ALA A 125 -0.42 8.86 -7.12
C ALA A 125 -1.57 8.33 -7.98
N VAL A 126 -1.80 7.01 -7.98
CA VAL A 126 -2.89 6.36 -8.73
C VAL A 126 -4.25 6.78 -8.19
N ARG A 127 -4.43 6.87 -6.87
CA ARG A 127 -5.72 7.28 -6.27
C ARG A 127 -6.21 8.66 -6.68
N THR A 128 -5.28 9.59 -6.99
CA THR A 128 -5.60 11.00 -7.26
C THR A 128 -5.28 11.45 -8.68
N GLY A 129 -4.50 10.65 -9.42
CA GLY A 129 -3.98 11.02 -10.74
C GLY A 129 -5.02 11.11 -11.85
N GLY A 130 -6.25 10.62 -11.63
CA GLY A 130 -7.33 10.61 -12.60
C GLY A 130 -8.34 11.76 -12.47
N GLY A 131 -8.15 12.69 -11.53
CA GLY A 131 -9.10 13.79 -11.31
C GLY A 131 -9.29 14.71 -12.54
N SER A 132 -8.24 14.91 -13.35
CA SER A 132 -8.36 15.55 -14.67
C SER A 132 -7.14 15.25 -15.55
N ARG A 133 -7.26 15.50 -16.85
CA ARG A 133 -6.14 15.35 -17.79
C ARG A 133 -4.99 16.29 -17.46
N GLU A 134 -5.28 17.54 -17.11
CA GLU A 134 -4.30 18.55 -16.76
C GLU A 134 -3.54 18.15 -15.48
N PHE A 135 -4.27 17.63 -14.49
CA PHE A 135 -3.69 17.14 -13.26
C PHE A 135 -2.78 15.93 -13.52
N TYR A 136 -3.26 14.94 -14.29
CA TYR A 136 -2.48 13.79 -14.70
C TYR A 136 -1.16 14.20 -15.38
N MET A 137 -1.25 15.07 -16.40
CA MET A 137 -0.08 15.48 -17.17
C MET A 137 0.95 16.17 -16.30
N LYS A 138 0.50 17.02 -15.36
CA LYS A 138 1.38 17.85 -14.52
C LYS A 138 1.93 17.14 -13.29
N TYR A 139 1.16 16.26 -12.66
CA TYR A 139 1.47 15.76 -11.32
C TYR A 139 1.64 14.25 -11.21
N PHE A 140 1.20 13.45 -12.18
CA PHE A 140 1.34 12.00 -12.10
C PHE A 140 2.76 11.55 -12.51
N PRO A 141 3.59 11.03 -11.57
CA PRO A 141 5.02 10.83 -11.81
C PRO A 141 5.38 9.40 -12.26
N PHE A 142 4.40 8.52 -12.44
CA PHE A 142 4.61 7.09 -12.68
C PHE A 142 3.88 6.57 -13.92
N LYS A 143 3.90 7.32 -15.02
CA LYS A 143 3.20 7.00 -16.28
C LYS A 143 3.67 5.65 -16.86
N ALA A 144 4.98 5.47 -17.01
CA ALA A 144 5.57 4.25 -17.55
C ALA A 144 5.53 3.10 -16.55
N LEU A 145 5.82 3.35 -15.26
CA LEU A 145 5.70 2.32 -14.23
C LEU A 145 4.27 1.77 -14.14
N HIS A 146 3.25 2.66 -14.14
CA HIS A 146 1.84 2.27 -14.15
C HIS A 146 1.51 1.43 -15.39
N PHE A 147 1.97 1.85 -16.57
CA PHE A 147 1.78 1.11 -17.81
C PHE A 147 2.38 -0.30 -17.74
N TYR A 148 3.66 -0.44 -17.41
CA TYR A 148 4.32 -1.75 -17.36
C TYR A 148 3.68 -2.67 -16.33
N LEU A 149 3.29 -2.15 -15.16
CA LEU A 149 2.61 -2.95 -14.14
C LEU A 149 1.23 -3.39 -14.62
N THR A 150 0.44 -2.48 -15.20
CA THR A 150 -0.88 -2.80 -15.76
C THR A 150 -0.77 -3.86 -16.84
N ARG A 151 0.16 -3.68 -17.78
CA ARG A 151 0.37 -4.60 -18.89
C ARG A 151 0.87 -5.97 -18.41
N ALA A 152 1.76 -6.01 -17.42
CA ALA A 152 2.21 -7.24 -16.79
C ALA A 152 1.01 -8.05 -16.26
N LEU A 153 0.11 -7.40 -15.52
CA LEU A 153 -1.06 -8.06 -14.95
C LEU A 153 -2.02 -8.57 -16.03
N GLN A 154 -2.25 -7.79 -17.09
CA GLN A 154 -3.07 -8.22 -18.22
C GLN A 154 -2.51 -9.46 -18.91
N LEU A 155 -1.19 -9.49 -19.16
CA LEU A 155 -0.54 -10.63 -19.82
C LEU A 155 -0.54 -11.88 -18.93
N LEU A 156 -0.33 -11.73 -17.62
CA LEU A 156 -0.38 -12.83 -16.66
C LEU A 156 -1.79 -13.41 -16.46
N GLN A 157 -2.83 -12.58 -16.60
CA GLN A 157 -4.22 -13.02 -16.59
C GLN A 157 -4.60 -13.74 -17.91
N GLY A 158 -3.91 -13.43 -19.01
CA GLY A 158 -4.17 -13.98 -20.34
C GLY A 158 -5.47 -13.47 -20.98
N SER A 159 -5.78 -13.95 -22.18
CA SER A 159 -7.04 -13.65 -22.90
C SER A 159 -8.29 -14.28 -22.26
N GLY A 160 -8.08 -15.16 -21.28
CA GLY A 160 -9.14 -15.86 -20.58
C GLY A 160 -9.80 -15.06 -19.47
N GLY A 161 -9.35 -13.86 -19.10
CA GLY A 161 -9.94 -13.12 -17.97
C GLY A 161 -10.21 -13.99 -16.72
N CYS A 162 -11.17 -13.60 -15.89
CA CYS A 162 -11.79 -14.53 -14.95
C CYS A 162 -12.85 -15.37 -15.70
N ASN A 163 -12.50 -16.15 -16.72
CA ASN A 163 -13.49 -16.95 -17.45
C ASN A 163 -14.00 -18.11 -16.58
N GLY A 164 -15.30 -18.04 -16.26
CA GLY A 164 -16.23 -19.16 -16.07
C GLY A 164 -16.08 -20.03 -14.81
N GLY A 165 -14.93 -20.03 -14.14
CA GLY A 165 -14.73 -20.76 -12.88
C GLY A 165 -15.16 -19.94 -11.65
N PRO A 166 -15.43 -20.59 -10.49
CA PRO A 166 -15.62 -19.86 -9.25
C PRO A 166 -14.38 -19.00 -8.96
N GLY A 167 -14.59 -17.70 -8.70
CA GLY A 167 -13.51 -16.78 -8.38
C GLY A 167 -12.67 -17.27 -7.20
N LYS A 168 -11.37 -16.97 -7.20
CA LYS A 168 -10.50 -17.31 -6.07
C LYS A 168 -10.74 -16.32 -4.93
N VAL A 169 -11.02 -16.84 -3.74
CA VAL A 169 -11.08 -16.03 -2.52
C VAL A 169 -9.66 -15.61 -2.14
N VAL A 170 -9.47 -14.31 -1.89
CA VAL A 170 -8.21 -13.72 -1.43
C VAL A 170 -8.48 -12.78 -0.26
N PHE A 171 -7.47 -12.58 0.55
CA PHE A 171 -7.51 -11.81 1.78
C PHE A 171 -6.54 -10.64 1.71
N ARG A 172 -6.93 -9.49 2.26
CA ARG A 172 -6.09 -8.29 2.35
C ARG A 172 -6.30 -7.64 3.70
N GLY A 173 -5.24 -7.56 4.51
CA GLY A 173 -5.25 -6.79 5.74
C GLY A 173 -4.81 -5.34 5.50
N VAL A 174 -5.48 -4.40 6.19
CA VAL A 174 -5.10 -2.98 6.22
C VAL A 174 -5.26 -2.46 7.64
N GLY A 175 -4.15 -2.19 8.33
CA GLY A 175 -4.17 -1.75 9.72
C GLY A 175 -4.36 -0.24 9.94
N THR A 176 -4.33 0.55 8.85
CA THR A 176 -4.38 2.02 8.91
C THR A 176 -5.75 2.60 8.58
N LEU A 177 -6.69 1.81 8.07
CA LEU A 177 -8.00 2.25 7.60
C LEU A 177 -9.06 1.25 8.03
N HIS A 178 -10.23 1.78 8.40
CA HIS A 178 -11.44 1.00 8.56
C HIS A 178 -12.30 1.22 7.32
N PHE A 179 -12.61 0.16 6.59
CA PHE A 179 -13.41 0.27 5.38
C PHE A 179 -14.88 0.06 5.71
N GLU A 180 -15.72 1.03 5.33
CA GLU A 180 -17.16 0.92 5.52
C GLU A 180 -17.87 1.01 4.17
N PRO A 181 -18.61 -0.03 3.75
CA PRO A 181 -19.51 0.08 2.61
C PRO A 181 -20.69 0.97 2.95
N LYS A 182 -21.13 1.78 1.99
CA LYS A 182 -22.36 2.57 2.14
C LYS A 182 -23.58 1.65 2.28
N ARG A 183 -23.66 0.61 1.44
CA ARG A 183 -24.64 -0.49 1.51
C ARG A 183 -24.03 -1.79 1.00
N LEU A 184 -24.52 -2.92 1.52
CA LEU A 184 -24.21 -4.24 0.95
C LEU A 184 -24.72 -4.31 -0.49
N GLY A 185 -23.94 -4.95 -1.37
CA GLY A 185 -24.22 -5.01 -2.80
C GLY A 185 -23.80 -3.79 -3.62
N ASP A 186 -23.34 -2.70 -2.97
CA ASP A 186 -22.75 -1.57 -3.71
C ASP A 186 -21.47 -2.03 -4.43
N SER A 187 -21.26 -1.50 -5.64
CA SER A 187 -20.02 -1.69 -6.39
C SER A 187 -18.92 -0.82 -5.80
N VAL A 188 -17.75 -1.41 -5.61
CA VAL A 188 -16.59 -0.76 -5.01
C VAL A 188 -15.37 -0.93 -5.89
N ARG A 189 -14.55 0.11 -5.94
CA ARG A 189 -13.26 0.12 -6.62
C ARG A 189 -12.21 0.58 -5.62
N LEU A 190 -11.10 -0.15 -5.52
CA LEU A 190 -10.00 0.24 -4.63
C LEU A 190 -9.30 1.51 -5.10
N GLY A 191 -9.42 1.84 -6.39
CA GLY A 191 -8.82 3.03 -6.97
C GLY A 191 -7.30 2.97 -7.05
N GLN A 192 -6.73 1.77 -6.94
CA GLN A 192 -5.28 1.54 -6.98
C GLN A 192 -4.99 0.05 -7.19
N PHE A 193 -3.72 -0.27 -7.42
CA PHE A 193 -3.27 -1.65 -7.30
C PHE A 193 -3.39 -2.13 -5.86
N ALA A 194 -3.71 -3.41 -5.70
CA ALA A 194 -3.81 -4.02 -4.38
C ALA A 194 -3.16 -5.40 -4.34
N SER A 195 -2.19 -5.55 -3.45
CA SER A 195 -1.68 -6.84 -3.02
C SER A 195 -2.71 -7.54 -2.12
N SER A 196 -2.90 -8.83 -2.35
CA SER A 196 -3.76 -9.71 -1.57
C SER A 196 -3.09 -11.08 -1.42
N SER A 197 -3.56 -11.92 -0.49
CA SER A 197 -3.03 -13.25 -0.26
C SER A 197 -4.10 -14.33 -0.27
N LEU A 198 -3.77 -15.53 -0.75
CA LEU A 198 -4.62 -16.72 -0.56
C LEU A 198 -4.62 -17.20 0.90
N ASP A 199 -3.63 -16.77 1.69
CA ASP A 199 -3.45 -17.15 3.08
C ASP A 199 -3.94 -16.01 3.99
N GLU A 200 -5.05 -16.22 4.67
CA GLU A 200 -5.64 -15.23 5.58
C GLU A 200 -4.66 -14.84 6.70
N ALA A 201 -3.84 -15.78 7.21
CA ALA A 201 -2.89 -15.48 8.27
C ALA A 201 -1.77 -14.55 7.78
N VAL A 202 -1.37 -14.66 6.50
CA VAL A 202 -0.45 -13.69 5.87
C VAL A 202 -1.14 -12.32 5.79
N ALA A 203 -2.39 -12.27 5.33
CA ALA A 203 -3.12 -11.02 5.20
C ALA A 203 -3.34 -10.31 6.55
N ARG A 204 -3.68 -11.04 7.61
CA ARG A 204 -3.94 -10.48 8.95
C ARG A 204 -2.73 -9.73 9.54
N ARG A 205 -1.50 -10.16 9.24
CA ARG A 205 -0.27 -9.45 9.66
C ARG A 205 -0.20 -8.01 9.16
N PHE A 206 -0.88 -7.69 8.07
CA PHE A 206 -0.97 -6.33 7.52
C PHE A 206 -2.17 -5.54 8.09
N GLY A 207 -3.14 -6.22 8.73
CA GLY A 207 -4.33 -5.65 9.36
C GLY A 207 -4.16 -5.31 10.84
N GLU A 208 -3.21 -5.95 11.52
CA GLU A 208 -2.94 -5.67 12.93
C GLU A 208 -2.27 -4.28 13.08
N LYS A 209 -2.85 -3.41 13.93
CA LYS A 209 -2.20 -2.14 14.30
C LYS A 209 -0.83 -2.46 14.90
N ARG A 210 0.25 -1.95 14.29
CA ARG A 210 1.52 -1.77 15.02
C ARG A 210 1.27 -0.77 16.15
N ARG A 211 0.95 -1.27 17.36
CA ARG A 211 1.18 -0.51 18.59
C ARG A 211 2.70 -0.28 18.63
N GLY A 212 3.12 0.98 18.60
CA GLY A 212 4.52 1.36 18.39
C GLY A 212 5.48 0.58 19.28
N CYS A 213 6.43 -0.12 18.66
CA CYS A 213 7.58 -0.66 19.38
C CYS A 213 8.57 0.48 19.59
N VAL A 214 8.63 1.02 20.82
CA VAL A 214 9.88 1.59 21.34
C VAL A 214 10.61 0.43 22.01
N SER A 215 11.72 0.00 21.41
CA SER A 215 12.70 -0.86 22.07
C SER A 215 14.07 -0.23 21.90
N VAL A 216 14.52 0.42 22.96
CA VAL A 216 15.91 0.80 23.29
C VAL A 216 16.34 -0.29 24.30
N GLN A 217 17.42 -1.09 24.17
CA GLN A 217 18.85 -0.88 23.87
C GLN A 217 19.47 -2.25 23.44
N ARG A 218 20.38 -2.31 22.46
CA ARG A 218 21.88 -2.38 22.51
C ARG A 218 22.49 -3.78 22.69
N GLY A 219 23.16 -4.28 21.63
CA GLY A 219 24.13 -5.39 21.63
C GLY A 219 24.18 -6.20 20.32
N GLN A 220 25.23 -6.02 19.52
CA GLN A 220 25.59 -6.65 18.22
C GLN A 220 26.53 -7.88 18.47
N PRO A 221 26.99 -8.76 17.53
CA PRO A 221 26.87 -8.81 16.05
C PRO A 221 26.39 -10.15 15.41
N ASP A 222 26.21 -10.04 14.09
CA ASP A 222 26.31 -11.07 13.03
C ASP A 222 25.16 -12.05 12.79
N SER A 223 24.46 -11.82 11.68
CA SER A 223 24.45 -12.81 10.59
C SER A 223 24.00 -12.14 9.28
N THR A 224 24.77 -12.45 8.25
CA THR A 224 24.63 -12.11 6.83
C THR A 224 23.18 -12.27 6.35
N SER A 225 22.44 -11.18 6.15
CA SER A 225 21.17 -11.25 5.43
C SER A 225 21.45 -11.20 3.93
N GLN A 226 21.66 -12.39 3.36
CA GLN A 226 21.47 -12.59 1.94
C GLN A 226 20.00 -12.27 1.65
N GLY A 227 19.76 -11.17 0.94
CA GLY A 227 18.43 -10.71 0.56
C GLY A 227 17.80 -11.68 -0.43
N ASP A 228 17.14 -12.71 0.08
CA ASP A 228 16.35 -13.65 -0.71
C ASP A 228 15.12 -12.94 -1.28
N PHE A 229 15.28 -12.37 -2.47
CA PHE A 229 14.18 -12.01 -3.33
C PHE A 229 13.50 -13.29 -3.81
N SER A 230 12.64 -13.90 -3.00
CA SER A 230 11.64 -14.85 -3.49
C SER A 230 10.64 -14.10 -4.37
N LEU A 231 10.48 -14.45 -5.65
CA LEU A 231 9.33 -13.99 -6.45
C LEU A 231 8.29 -14.93 -5.92
N LEU A 232 7.70 -14.55 -4.80
CA LEU A 232 6.42 -15.02 -4.31
C LEU A 232 6.21 -16.51 -4.61
N SER A 233 6.42 -17.35 -3.58
CA SER A 233 5.48 -18.44 -3.34
C SER A 233 4.10 -17.92 -3.74
N TRP A 234 3.40 -18.59 -4.66
CA TRP A 234 2.22 -18.11 -5.41
C TRP A 234 1.00 -17.65 -4.57
N LYS A 235 1.23 -17.35 -3.29
CA LYS A 235 0.32 -16.89 -2.26
C LYS A 235 -0.03 -15.41 -2.35
N THR A 236 0.57 -14.60 -3.23
CA THR A 236 0.21 -13.17 -3.37
C THR A 236 -0.40 -12.90 -4.74
N LEU A 237 -1.65 -12.44 -4.75
CA LEU A 237 -2.37 -12.04 -5.96
C LEU A 237 -2.45 -10.51 -6.05
N PHE A 238 -2.16 -9.99 -7.24
CA PHE A 238 -2.27 -8.55 -7.55
C PHE A 238 -3.59 -8.28 -8.23
N LEU A 239 -4.36 -7.39 -7.64
CA LEU A 239 -5.57 -6.87 -8.25
C LEU A 239 -5.21 -5.59 -9.00
N ALA A 240 -5.53 -5.58 -10.30
CA ALA A 240 -5.62 -4.34 -11.05
C ALA A 240 -6.70 -3.44 -10.42
N PRO A 241 -6.72 -2.12 -10.70
CA PRO A 241 -7.69 -1.17 -10.13
C PRO A 241 -9.16 -1.37 -10.54
N ARG A 242 -9.61 -2.60 -10.83
CA ARG A 242 -10.97 -2.91 -11.29
C ARG A 242 -11.98 -2.96 -10.14
N GLY A 243 -13.25 -2.79 -10.50
CA GLY A 243 -14.38 -2.86 -9.55
C GLY A 243 -14.75 -4.29 -9.16
N PHE A 244 -15.32 -4.43 -7.96
CA PHE A 244 -15.89 -5.65 -7.42
C PHE A 244 -17.13 -5.33 -6.56
N GLN A 245 -17.95 -6.33 -6.28
CA GLN A 245 -19.12 -6.21 -5.41
C GLN A 245 -18.80 -6.71 -4.01
N ILE A 246 -19.37 -6.06 -3.00
CA ILE A 246 -19.25 -6.50 -1.62
C ILE A 246 -20.37 -7.48 -1.31
N SER A 247 -20.00 -8.73 -1.05
CA SER A 247 -20.92 -9.81 -0.70
C SER A 247 -21.13 -9.99 0.81
N GLY A 248 -20.33 -9.33 1.65
CA GLY A 248 -20.44 -9.39 3.11
C GLY A 248 -19.41 -8.51 3.83
N VAL A 249 -19.66 -8.26 5.11
CA VAL A 249 -18.73 -7.55 6.01
C VAL A 249 -18.36 -8.52 7.13
N GLY A 250 -17.06 -8.75 7.33
CA GLY A 250 -16.55 -9.55 8.44
C GLY A 250 -16.51 -8.76 9.75
N PRO A 251 -16.43 -9.44 10.91
CA PRO A 251 -16.41 -8.81 12.23
C PRO A 251 -15.17 -7.95 12.50
#